data_AF-A0A6S7HB54-F1
#
_entry.id   AF-A0A6S7HB54-F1
#
_cell.length_a   1.000
_cell.length_b   1.000
_cell.length_c   1.000
_cell.angle_alpha   90.00
_cell.angle_beta   90.00
_cell.angle_gamma   90.00
#
_symmetry.space_group_name_H-M   'P 1'
#
loop_
_entity.id
_entity.type
_entity.pdbx_description
1 polymer ?
#
loop_
_entity_poly.entity_id
_entity_poly.type
_entity_poly.pdbx_seq_one_letter_code
_entity_poly.pdbx_strand_id
1 'polypeptide(L)'
;VKHAQNCGAVGAILYHDPADYAPEGQDKVYPQYIWLPKTGVQSGSILDGYGDPLTPGLPSVDGVFRIPEDKANLPKIPATPMSYGEAVELLKIMEGSEVPRSWRGTLNITYKLGDGGLKNNTVKITVNVPNKRQDAYNVIGTIYGREEPDRWVLIGNHRDAWEFGAVDPSSGTSAMMEISRGLGDLLKQGIEEEMKVFI
;
A
#
# COMPACT_ATOMS: atom_id res chain seq x y z
N VAL A 1 9.17 2.32 -8.24
CA VAL A 1 8.79 2.63 -9.65
C VAL A 1 9.43 3.93 -10.15
N LYS A 2 9.28 5.07 -9.45
CA LYS A 2 9.89 6.36 -9.85
C LYS A 2 11.38 6.27 -10.19
N HIS A 3 12.19 5.63 -9.36
CA HIS A 3 13.62 5.44 -9.63
C HIS A 3 13.89 4.63 -10.90
N ALA A 4 13.15 3.54 -11.14
CA ALA A 4 13.28 2.76 -12.36
C ALA A 4 12.98 3.61 -13.61
N GLN A 5 11.92 4.42 -13.55
CA GLN A 5 11.58 5.38 -14.60
C GLN A 5 12.70 6.39 -14.84
N ASN A 6 13.27 6.98 -13.77
CA ASN A 6 14.37 7.95 -13.90
C ASN A 6 15.64 7.32 -14.50
N CYS A 7 15.85 6.01 -14.30
CA CYS A 7 16.95 5.25 -14.88
C CYS A 7 16.64 4.72 -16.30
N GLY A 8 15.51 5.10 -16.91
CA GLY A 8 15.15 4.73 -18.28
C GLY A 8 14.51 3.34 -18.43
N ALA A 9 14.07 2.70 -17.34
CA ALA A 9 13.30 1.46 -17.45
C ALA A 9 11.96 1.70 -18.16
N VAL A 10 11.52 0.73 -18.96
CA VAL A 10 10.24 0.78 -19.69
C VAL A 10 9.08 0.09 -18.96
N GLY A 11 9.35 -0.49 -17.80
CA GLY A 11 8.38 -1.14 -16.94
C GLY A 11 9.02 -1.66 -15.66
N ALA A 12 8.21 -2.04 -14.68
CA ALA A 12 8.68 -2.58 -13.41
C ALA A 12 7.83 -3.78 -12.97
N ILE A 13 8.50 -4.81 -12.47
CA ILE A 13 7.86 -5.93 -11.75
C ILE A 13 8.29 -5.81 -10.29
N LEU A 14 7.33 -5.83 -9.37
CA LEU A 14 7.59 -5.81 -7.94
C LEU A 14 7.24 -7.18 -7.36
N TYR A 15 8.09 -7.74 -6.53
CA TYR A 15 7.81 -8.98 -5.81
C TYR A 15 8.39 -8.89 -4.39
N HIS A 16 7.88 -9.73 -3.49
CA HIS A 16 8.34 -9.81 -2.11
C HIS A 16 9.21 -11.03 -1.92
N ASP A 17 10.50 -10.82 -1.68
CA ASP A 17 11.41 -11.95 -1.47
C ASP A 17 11.10 -12.66 -0.14
N PRO A 18 11.12 -14.01 -0.10
CA PRO A 18 10.98 -14.76 1.13
C PRO A 18 12.03 -14.42 2.19
N ALA A 19 13.17 -13.81 1.82
CA ALA A 19 14.13 -13.28 2.79
C ALA A 19 13.48 -12.31 3.78
N ASP A 20 12.54 -11.49 3.31
CA ASP A 20 11.87 -10.46 4.09
C ASP A 20 10.46 -10.89 4.53
N TYR A 21 9.76 -11.66 3.69
CA TYR A 21 8.33 -11.97 3.88
C TYR A 21 8.01 -13.44 4.25
N ALA A 22 9.02 -14.32 4.24
CA ALA A 22 8.95 -15.66 4.83
C ALA A 22 10.30 -16.11 5.41
N PRO A 23 10.89 -15.33 6.35
CA PRO A 23 12.24 -15.54 6.87
C PRO A 23 12.41 -16.88 7.62
N GLU A 24 11.33 -17.47 8.13
CA GLU A 24 11.38 -18.76 8.81
C GLU A 24 11.29 -19.98 7.89
N GLY A 25 11.12 -19.77 6.58
CA GLY A 25 11.02 -20.83 5.57
C GLY A 25 9.76 -20.72 4.72
N GLN A 26 9.88 -21.08 3.45
CA GLN A 26 8.76 -21.08 2.49
C GLN A 26 7.74 -22.21 2.75
N ASP A 27 8.07 -23.16 3.61
CA ASP A 27 7.20 -24.22 4.13
C ASP A 27 6.39 -23.78 5.36
N LYS A 28 6.77 -22.66 5.99
CA LYS A 28 6.08 -22.09 7.15
C LYS A 28 5.25 -20.87 6.78
N VAL A 29 4.28 -21.03 5.90
CA VAL A 29 3.47 -19.92 5.38
C VAL A 29 1.99 -20.05 5.77
N TYR A 30 1.21 -19.01 5.50
CA TYR A 30 -0.25 -19.04 5.66
C TYR A 30 -0.86 -20.22 4.87
N PRO A 31 -1.84 -20.97 5.43
CA PRO A 31 -2.63 -20.67 6.63
C PRO A 31 -2.08 -21.18 7.97
N GLN A 32 -1.07 -22.04 7.99
CA GLN A 32 -0.58 -22.62 9.25
C GLN A 32 0.32 -21.66 10.04
N TYR A 33 0.92 -20.70 9.36
CA TYR A 33 1.82 -19.69 9.92
C TYR A 33 1.46 -18.30 9.40
N ILE A 34 2.16 -17.28 9.89
CA ILE A 34 1.88 -15.88 9.56
C ILE A 34 2.63 -15.35 8.33
N TRP A 35 3.53 -16.15 7.76
CA TRP A 35 4.39 -15.72 6.66
C TRP A 35 3.71 -15.80 5.29
N LEU A 36 4.17 -14.96 4.36
CA LEU A 36 3.58 -14.80 3.03
C LEU A 36 3.69 -16.11 2.22
N PRO A 37 2.59 -16.68 1.69
CA PRO A 37 2.67 -17.86 0.84
C PRO A 37 3.24 -17.54 -0.55
N LYS A 38 3.71 -18.57 -1.27
CA LYS A 38 4.35 -18.41 -2.60
C LYS A 38 3.49 -17.81 -3.69
N THR A 39 2.17 -17.87 -3.51
CA THR A 39 1.17 -17.29 -4.40
C THR A 39 0.70 -15.92 -3.92
N GLY A 40 1.18 -15.46 -2.77
CA GLY A 40 0.82 -14.17 -2.19
C GLY A 40 1.41 -13.01 -2.99
N VAL A 41 0.60 -12.00 -3.22
CA VAL A 41 0.96 -10.78 -3.95
C VAL A 41 0.56 -9.59 -3.07
N GLN A 42 1.48 -8.66 -2.88
CA GLN A 42 1.15 -7.42 -2.17
C GLN A 42 0.57 -6.40 -3.16
N SER A 43 -0.65 -5.96 -2.90
CA SER A 43 -1.25 -4.79 -3.54
C SER A 43 -0.74 -3.51 -2.90
N GLY A 44 -0.66 -2.43 -3.67
CA GLY A 44 -0.19 -1.15 -3.16
C GLY A 44 -0.25 -0.04 -4.20
N SER A 45 -0.41 1.19 -3.71
CA SER A 45 -0.28 2.36 -4.58
C SER A 45 1.18 2.59 -4.91
N ILE A 46 1.46 2.86 -6.19
CA ILE A 46 2.78 3.28 -6.68
C ILE A 46 2.84 4.79 -6.95
N LEU A 47 1.83 5.55 -6.48
CA LEU A 47 1.81 7.00 -6.50
C LEU A 47 2.98 7.54 -5.66
N ASP A 48 3.73 8.47 -6.23
CA ASP A 48 4.81 9.18 -5.54
C ASP A 48 4.26 10.45 -4.88
N GLY A 49 3.49 10.28 -3.81
CA GLY A 49 2.83 11.39 -3.10
C GLY A 49 1.58 10.98 -2.33
N TYR A 50 0.88 11.97 -1.78
CA TYR A 50 -0.32 11.79 -0.98
C TYR A 50 -1.48 12.65 -1.51
N GLY A 51 -2.70 12.27 -1.13
CA GLY A 51 -3.93 12.95 -1.55
C GLY A 51 -4.37 12.59 -2.97
N ASP A 52 -5.40 13.26 -3.45
CA ASP A 52 -5.89 13.11 -4.81
C ASP A 52 -4.85 13.67 -5.82
N PRO A 53 -4.32 12.84 -6.74
CA PRO A 53 -3.31 13.27 -7.72
C PRO A 53 -3.75 14.44 -8.60
N LEU A 54 -5.06 14.65 -8.75
CA LEU A 54 -5.62 15.67 -9.65
C LEU A 54 -5.98 16.98 -8.94
N THR A 55 -5.96 17.04 -7.61
CA THR A 55 -6.21 18.28 -6.83
C THR A 55 -5.10 18.55 -5.81
N PRO A 56 -3.83 18.66 -6.23
CA PRO A 56 -2.72 18.84 -5.31
C PRO A 56 -2.89 20.10 -4.45
N GLY A 57 -2.96 19.93 -3.13
CA GLY A 57 -3.14 21.01 -2.17
C GLY A 57 -4.56 21.59 -2.08
N LEU A 58 -5.52 21.02 -2.82
CA LEU A 58 -6.92 21.46 -2.82
C LEU A 58 -7.86 20.33 -2.39
N PRO A 59 -9.00 20.64 -1.74
CA PRO A 59 -9.99 19.62 -1.41
C PRO A 59 -10.59 19.03 -2.69
N SER A 60 -10.72 17.70 -2.73
CA SER A 60 -11.29 16.99 -3.86
C SER A 60 -12.83 16.97 -3.78
N VAL A 61 -13.45 18.14 -3.97
CA VAL A 61 -14.91 18.33 -3.92
C VAL A 61 -15.45 18.88 -5.24
N ASP A 62 -16.77 18.84 -5.40
CA ASP A 62 -17.43 19.37 -6.59
C ASP A 62 -17.11 20.85 -6.82
N GLY A 63 -16.88 21.21 -8.09
CA GLY A 63 -16.53 22.57 -8.50
C GLY A 63 -15.05 22.94 -8.34
N VAL A 64 -14.22 22.12 -7.67
CA VAL A 64 -12.78 22.38 -7.56
C VAL A 64 -12.06 22.00 -8.86
N PHE A 65 -11.16 22.89 -9.30
CA PHE A 65 -10.33 22.66 -10.48
C PHE A 65 -9.44 21.42 -10.31
N ARG A 66 -9.35 20.63 -11.38
CA ARG A 66 -8.52 19.42 -11.44
C ARG A 66 -7.47 19.57 -12.53
N ILE A 67 -6.22 19.26 -12.21
CA ILE A 67 -5.17 19.24 -13.21
C ILE A 67 -5.40 18.09 -14.21
N PRO A 68 -5.02 18.27 -15.49
CA PRO A 68 -4.94 17.17 -16.44
C PRO A 68 -4.05 16.02 -15.94
N GLU A 69 -4.43 14.77 -16.24
CA GLU A 69 -3.75 13.55 -15.76
C GLU A 69 -2.29 13.45 -16.22
N ASP A 70 -2.00 13.93 -17.43
CA ASP A 70 -0.64 13.98 -17.98
C ASP A 70 0.29 14.89 -17.15
N LYS A 71 -0.26 15.92 -16.51
CA LYS A 71 0.43 16.84 -15.59
C LYS A 71 0.46 16.36 -14.13
N ALA A 72 -0.31 15.34 -13.77
CA ALA A 72 -0.28 14.76 -12.43
C ALA A 72 0.98 13.94 -12.19
N ASN A 73 1.40 13.80 -10.93
CA ASN A 73 2.57 13.00 -10.53
C ASN A 73 2.27 11.49 -10.51
N LEU A 74 1.63 11.00 -11.58
CA LEU A 74 1.35 9.58 -11.78
C LEU A 74 2.57 8.89 -12.41
N PRO A 75 2.81 7.59 -12.09
CA PRO A 75 3.81 6.78 -12.78
C PRO A 75 3.60 6.79 -14.28
N LYS A 76 4.70 6.87 -15.05
CA LYS A 76 4.67 6.95 -16.52
C LYS A 76 5.12 5.65 -17.20
N ILE A 77 5.45 4.63 -16.42
CA ILE A 77 5.82 3.29 -16.90
C ILE A 77 4.86 2.26 -16.30
N PRO A 78 4.50 1.19 -17.05
CA PRO A 78 3.70 0.11 -16.51
C PRO A 78 4.43 -0.57 -15.35
N ALA A 79 3.69 -0.86 -14.28
CA ALA A 79 4.21 -1.66 -13.18
C ALA A 79 3.17 -2.66 -12.70
N THR A 80 3.62 -3.84 -12.30
CA THR A 80 2.76 -4.90 -11.77
C THR A 80 3.43 -5.59 -10.59
N PRO A 81 2.69 -5.92 -9.52
CA PRO A 81 3.18 -6.83 -8.53
C PRO A 81 3.15 -8.28 -9.07
N MET A 82 3.93 -9.16 -8.46
CA MET A 82 4.05 -10.57 -8.79
C MET A 82 4.33 -11.37 -7.53
N SER A 83 3.86 -12.61 -7.49
CA SER A 83 4.16 -13.54 -6.39
C SER A 83 5.61 -13.97 -6.45
N TYR A 84 6.24 -14.28 -5.31
CA TYR A 84 7.62 -14.77 -5.35
C TYR A 84 7.73 -16.15 -5.99
N GLY A 85 6.64 -16.95 -6.00
CA GLY A 85 6.59 -18.22 -6.71
C GLY A 85 6.77 -18.07 -8.22
N GLU A 86 6.22 -17.00 -8.81
CA GLU A 86 6.41 -16.68 -10.24
C GLU A 86 7.70 -15.90 -10.48
N ALA A 87 8.10 -15.02 -9.56
CA ALA A 87 9.33 -14.25 -9.67
C ALA A 87 10.56 -15.16 -9.82
N VAL A 88 10.57 -16.33 -9.15
CA VAL A 88 11.61 -17.35 -9.32
C VAL A 88 11.82 -17.74 -10.79
N GLU A 89 10.75 -17.95 -11.55
CA GLU A 89 10.85 -18.37 -12.95
C GLU A 89 11.46 -17.27 -13.82
N LEU A 90 11.15 -16.01 -13.52
CA LEU A 90 11.77 -14.87 -14.18
C LEU A 90 13.26 -14.72 -13.81
N LEU A 91 13.57 -14.81 -12.52
CA LEU A 91 14.94 -14.65 -12.03
C LEU A 91 15.85 -15.81 -12.51
N LYS A 92 15.32 -17.03 -12.67
CA LYS A 92 16.04 -18.20 -13.23
C LYS A 92 16.56 -17.99 -14.65
N ILE A 93 15.89 -17.16 -15.43
CA ILE A 93 16.28 -16.88 -16.82
C ILE A 93 17.16 -15.64 -16.96
N MET A 94 17.40 -14.89 -15.88
CA MET A 94 18.35 -13.77 -15.89
C MET A 94 19.77 -14.29 -16.11
N GLU A 95 20.54 -13.53 -16.88
CA GLU A 95 21.95 -13.80 -17.18
C GLU A 95 22.84 -12.65 -16.73
N GLY A 96 24.16 -12.85 -16.84
CA GLY A 96 25.16 -11.88 -16.42
C GLY A 96 25.67 -12.06 -14.99
N SER A 97 26.16 -10.96 -14.43
CA SER A 97 26.92 -10.89 -13.18
C SER A 97 26.05 -11.27 -11.98
N GLU A 98 26.63 -11.99 -11.00
CA GLU A 98 25.95 -12.22 -9.73
C GLU A 98 25.76 -10.92 -8.96
N VAL A 99 24.64 -10.79 -8.26
CA VAL A 99 24.41 -9.64 -7.38
C VAL A 99 25.33 -9.71 -6.14
N PRO A 100 25.68 -8.56 -5.52
CA PRO A 100 26.38 -8.51 -4.24
C PRO A 100 25.65 -9.32 -3.17
N ARG A 101 26.38 -9.82 -2.17
CA ARG A 101 25.80 -10.66 -1.10
C ARG A 101 24.60 -10.01 -0.40
N SER A 102 24.64 -8.69 -0.20
CA SER A 102 23.56 -7.93 0.45
C SER A 102 22.27 -7.83 -0.37
N TRP A 103 22.28 -8.18 -1.66
CA TRP A 103 21.12 -8.15 -2.55
C TRP A 103 20.49 -9.54 -2.74
N ARG A 104 21.09 -10.58 -2.16
CA ARG A 104 20.60 -11.95 -2.32
C ARG A 104 19.43 -12.20 -1.37
N GLY A 105 18.34 -12.70 -1.93
CA GLY A 105 17.21 -13.22 -1.16
C GLY A 105 17.39 -14.70 -0.77
N THR A 106 16.29 -15.37 -0.43
CA THR A 106 16.30 -16.79 0.00
C THR A 106 15.65 -17.77 -0.98
N LEU A 107 15.23 -17.29 -2.15
CA LEU A 107 14.87 -18.16 -3.28
C LEU A 107 16.04 -19.07 -3.71
N ASN A 108 15.73 -20.31 -4.08
CA ASN A 108 16.72 -21.32 -4.48
C ASN A 108 17.21 -21.10 -5.93
N ILE A 109 17.89 -19.99 -6.16
CA ILE A 109 18.44 -19.54 -7.44
C ILE A 109 19.75 -18.77 -7.22
N THR A 110 20.52 -18.59 -8.28
CA THR A 110 21.57 -17.55 -8.31
C THR A 110 20.96 -16.22 -8.73
N TYR A 111 20.95 -15.24 -7.84
CA TYR A 111 20.51 -13.89 -8.15
C TYR A 111 21.54 -13.19 -9.05
N LYS A 112 21.08 -12.73 -10.22
CA LYS A 112 21.91 -12.06 -11.21
C LYS A 112 21.40 -10.65 -11.50
N LEU A 113 22.28 -9.75 -11.92
CA LEU A 113 21.95 -8.37 -12.26
C LEU A 113 21.11 -8.26 -13.54
N GLY A 114 21.17 -9.23 -14.44
CA GLY A 114 20.48 -9.17 -15.74
C GLY A 114 21.22 -8.36 -16.80
N ASP A 115 22.47 -7.95 -16.52
CA ASP A 115 23.37 -7.27 -17.47
C ASP A 115 23.82 -8.18 -18.63
N GLY A 116 23.58 -9.49 -18.53
CA GLY A 116 23.71 -10.45 -19.63
C GLY A 116 22.41 -10.70 -20.40
N GLY A 117 21.31 -10.03 -20.07
CA GLY A 117 20.00 -10.25 -20.67
C GLY A 117 19.21 -11.41 -20.04
N LEU A 118 18.30 -11.99 -20.81
CA LEU A 118 17.45 -13.13 -20.43
C LEU A 118 17.69 -14.25 -21.43
N LYS A 119 18.00 -15.48 -20.98
CA LYS A 119 18.36 -16.68 -21.77
C LYS A 119 17.62 -16.82 -23.13
N ASN A 120 18.02 -16.07 -24.15
CA ASN A 120 17.29 -15.86 -25.40
C ASN A 120 15.75 -15.66 -25.23
N ASN A 121 15.33 -14.89 -24.23
CA ASN A 121 13.93 -14.65 -23.88
C ASN A 121 13.62 -13.14 -23.82
N THR A 122 12.33 -12.81 -23.86
CA THR A 122 11.85 -11.44 -23.63
C THR A 122 10.70 -11.45 -22.63
N VAL A 123 10.55 -10.35 -21.90
CA VAL A 123 9.45 -10.16 -20.94
C VAL A 123 8.51 -9.10 -21.49
N LYS A 124 7.23 -9.45 -21.59
CA LYS A 124 6.17 -8.51 -21.97
C LYS A 124 5.31 -8.21 -20.76
N ILE A 125 5.36 -6.96 -20.30
CA ILE A 125 4.46 -6.45 -19.26
C ILE A 125 3.25 -5.83 -19.96
N THR A 126 2.05 -6.30 -19.65
CA THR A 126 0.79 -5.72 -20.14
C THR A 126 -0.06 -5.31 -18.95
N VAL A 127 -0.24 -4.01 -18.74
CA VAL A 127 -1.08 -3.46 -17.67
C VAL A 127 -2.30 -2.83 -18.31
N ASN A 128 -3.48 -3.34 -17.98
CA ASN A 128 -4.76 -2.79 -18.44
C ASN A 128 -5.60 -2.32 -17.25
N VAL A 129 -5.11 -1.29 -16.57
CA VAL A 129 -5.72 -0.73 -15.37
C VAL A 129 -6.00 0.76 -15.62
N PRO A 130 -7.24 1.13 -15.99
CA PRO A 130 -7.57 2.52 -16.25
C PRO A 130 -7.72 3.30 -14.93
N ASN A 131 -7.22 4.54 -14.91
CA ASN A 131 -7.53 5.49 -13.84
C ASN A 131 -9.02 5.88 -13.92
N LYS A 132 -9.72 5.81 -12.78
CA LYS A 132 -11.12 6.19 -12.68
C LYS A 132 -11.32 7.04 -11.42
N ARG A 133 -12.01 8.16 -11.58
CA ARG A 133 -12.49 8.94 -10.45
C ARG A 133 -13.59 8.16 -9.72
N GLN A 134 -13.51 8.14 -8.40
CA GLN A 134 -14.49 7.51 -7.53
C GLN A 134 -14.75 8.40 -6.33
N ASP A 135 -15.95 8.30 -5.77
CA ASP A 135 -16.27 8.96 -4.51
C ASP A 135 -15.67 8.16 -3.35
N ALA A 136 -15.03 8.88 -2.42
CA ALA A 136 -14.49 8.32 -1.19
C ALA A 136 -15.16 9.01 0.00
N TYR A 137 -15.58 8.21 0.99
CA TYR A 137 -16.38 8.69 2.12
C TYR A 137 -15.63 8.56 3.43
N ASN A 138 -15.37 9.71 4.05
CA ASN A 138 -14.96 9.82 5.45
C ASN A 138 -16.19 9.91 6.34
N VAL A 139 -16.16 9.22 7.47
CA VAL A 139 -17.18 9.33 8.53
C VAL A 139 -16.53 10.12 9.66
N ILE A 140 -17.21 11.15 10.14
CA ILE A 140 -16.70 12.01 11.20
C ILE A 140 -17.74 12.06 12.32
N GLY A 141 -17.34 11.61 13.50
CA GLY A 141 -18.03 11.78 14.77
C GLY A 141 -17.46 12.98 15.54
N THR A 142 -18.28 13.59 16.38
CA THR A 142 -17.84 14.71 17.22
C THR A 142 -18.48 14.63 18.60
N ILE A 143 -17.64 14.68 19.63
CA ILE A 143 -18.04 14.93 21.01
C ILE A 143 -17.61 16.36 21.34
N TYR A 144 -18.57 17.21 21.69
CA TYR A 144 -18.26 18.60 22.04
C TYR A 144 -17.68 18.69 23.45
N GLY A 145 -16.54 19.38 23.57
CA GLY A 145 -15.94 19.67 24.87
C GLY A 145 -16.76 20.68 25.66
N ARG A 146 -16.81 20.50 26.98
CA ARG A 146 -17.54 21.37 27.91
C ARG A 146 -16.83 22.71 28.14
N GLU A 147 -15.50 22.73 28.15
CA GLU A 147 -14.70 23.90 28.52
C GLU A 147 -14.00 24.53 27.31
N GLU A 148 -13.36 23.71 26.47
CA GLU A 148 -12.57 24.15 25.31
C GLU A 148 -13.09 23.54 24.01
N PRO A 149 -14.33 23.87 23.57
CA PRO A 149 -14.92 23.28 22.37
C PRO A 149 -14.21 23.67 21.06
N ASP A 150 -13.30 24.64 21.08
CA ASP A 150 -12.46 25.04 19.95
C ASP A 150 -11.10 24.32 19.92
N ARG A 151 -10.74 23.57 20.96
CA ARG A 151 -9.55 22.71 21.02
C ARG A 151 -9.89 21.28 20.69
N TRP A 152 -9.11 20.68 19.80
CA TRP A 152 -9.47 19.40 19.18
C TRP A 152 -8.47 18.32 19.56
N VAL A 153 -9.00 17.19 20.00
CA VAL A 153 -8.29 15.90 20.00
C VAL A 153 -8.82 15.11 18.81
N LEU A 154 -7.94 14.79 17.87
CA LEU A 154 -8.29 14.01 16.67
C LEU A 154 -7.84 12.57 16.83
N ILE A 155 -8.79 11.64 16.74
CA ILE A 155 -8.57 10.20 16.67
C ILE A 155 -9.03 9.78 15.27
N GLY A 156 -8.25 8.98 14.56
CA GLY A 156 -8.61 8.59 13.21
C GLY A 156 -7.99 7.27 12.77
N ASN A 157 -8.71 6.57 11.90
CA ASN A 157 -8.28 5.33 11.27
C ASN A 157 -8.89 5.26 9.86
N HIS A 158 -8.11 4.86 8.85
CA HIS A 158 -8.67 4.62 7.52
C HIS A 158 -9.52 3.34 7.53
N ARG A 159 -10.50 3.25 6.63
CA ARG A 159 -11.47 2.15 6.61
C ARG A 159 -11.34 1.25 5.39
N ASP A 160 -10.83 1.80 4.30
CA ASP A 160 -10.62 1.09 3.04
C ASP A 160 -9.44 0.12 3.14
N ALA A 161 -9.58 -1.01 2.45
CA ALA A 161 -8.60 -2.08 2.40
C ALA A 161 -8.42 -2.57 0.96
N TRP A 162 -7.25 -3.15 0.66
CA TRP A 162 -7.01 -3.78 -0.63
C TRP A 162 -7.84 -5.05 -0.85
N GLU A 163 -8.01 -5.84 0.20
CA GLU A 163 -8.73 -7.11 0.20
C GLU A 163 -9.66 -7.15 1.44
N PHE A 164 -9.62 -8.20 2.25
CA PHE A 164 -10.39 -8.28 3.51
C PHE A 164 -9.92 -7.28 4.59
N GLY A 165 -8.63 -6.91 4.56
CA GLY A 165 -8.08 -5.89 5.45
C GLY A 165 -8.21 -6.15 6.94
N ALA A 166 -8.16 -7.43 7.37
CA ALA A 166 -8.38 -7.79 8.78
C ALA A 166 -7.37 -7.13 9.72
N VAL A 167 -6.10 -7.05 9.31
CA VAL A 167 -5.06 -6.32 10.03
C VAL A 167 -5.09 -4.86 9.58
N ASP A 168 -4.74 -4.61 8.33
CA ASP A 168 -4.70 -3.28 7.72
C ASP A 168 -5.97 -3.01 6.89
N PRO A 169 -6.90 -2.14 7.33
CA PRO A 169 -6.91 -1.36 8.58
C PRO A 169 -7.83 -1.88 9.69
N SER A 170 -8.60 -2.94 9.44
CA SER A 170 -9.79 -3.24 10.26
C SER A 170 -9.47 -3.53 11.72
N SER A 171 -8.24 -3.93 12.05
CA SER A 171 -7.82 -4.05 13.45
C SER A 171 -7.83 -2.69 14.17
N GLY A 172 -7.37 -1.63 13.50
CA GLY A 172 -7.46 -0.26 13.97
C GLY A 172 -8.89 0.27 13.95
N THR A 173 -9.69 -0.10 12.94
CA THR A 173 -11.12 0.27 12.89
C THR A 173 -11.86 -0.31 14.09
N SER A 174 -11.61 -1.58 14.42
CA SER A 174 -12.19 -2.26 15.59
C SER A 174 -11.86 -1.52 16.89
N ALA A 175 -10.57 -1.17 17.08
CA ALA A 175 -10.15 -0.39 18.25
C ALA A 175 -10.83 0.99 18.31
N MET A 176 -10.90 1.71 17.18
CA MET A 176 -11.55 3.02 17.09
C MET A 176 -13.04 2.95 17.42
N MET A 177 -13.73 1.92 16.94
CA MET A 177 -15.15 1.69 17.24
C MET A 177 -15.38 1.43 18.73
N GLU A 178 -14.50 0.67 19.39
CA GLU A 178 -14.62 0.40 20.83
C GLU A 178 -14.31 1.63 21.68
N ILE A 179 -13.32 2.44 21.30
CA ILE A 179 -13.06 3.75 21.92
C ILE A 179 -14.31 4.64 21.80
N SER A 180 -14.88 4.73 20.59
CA SER A 180 -16.09 5.52 20.32
C SER A 180 -17.27 5.06 21.17
N ARG A 181 -17.45 3.74 21.31
CA ARG A 181 -18.50 3.15 22.15
C ARG A 181 -18.30 3.51 23.62
N GLY A 182 -17.08 3.35 24.13
CA GLY A 182 -16.73 3.68 25.52
C GLY A 182 -16.97 5.15 25.85
N LEU A 183 -16.47 6.06 25.02
CA LEU A 183 -16.69 7.51 25.17
C LEU A 183 -18.19 7.86 25.08
N GLY A 184 -18.91 7.24 24.15
CA GLY A 184 -20.36 7.43 24.02
C GLY A 184 -21.14 6.97 25.26
N ASP A 185 -20.69 5.91 25.94
CA ASP A 185 -21.33 5.43 27.17
C ASP A 185 -21.00 6.29 28.39
N LEU A 186 -19.80 6.88 28.47
CA LEU A 186 -19.45 7.89 29.48
C LEU A 186 -20.28 9.15 29.31
N LEU A 187 -20.45 9.62 28.06
CA LEU A 187 -21.27 10.79 27.75
C LEU A 187 -22.73 10.60 28.18
N LYS A 188 -23.31 9.42 27.96
CA LYS A 188 -24.67 9.09 28.43
C LYS A 188 -24.81 9.09 29.96
N GLN A 189 -23.71 8.92 30.68
CA GLN A 189 -23.66 8.98 32.15
C GLN A 189 -23.44 10.41 32.66
N GLY A 190 -23.33 11.40 31.77
CA GLY A 190 -23.06 12.80 32.12
C GLY A 190 -21.59 13.10 32.40
N ILE A 191 -20.68 12.19 32.04
CA ILE A 191 -19.23 12.43 32.07
C ILE A 191 -18.87 13.07 30.73
N GLU A 192 -18.56 14.36 30.77
CA GLU A 192 -18.25 15.17 29.58
C GLU A 192 -16.74 15.38 29.45
N GLU A 193 -16.27 15.48 28.21
CA GLU A 193 -14.88 15.80 27.89
C GLU A 193 -14.61 17.31 28.04
N GLU A 194 -13.40 17.70 28.44
CA GLU A 194 -13.02 19.12 28.51
C GLU A 194 -12.86 19.75 27.11
N MET A 195 -12.21 19.02 26.19
CA MET A 195 -11.94 19.42 24.81
C MET A 195 -12.86 18.70 23.82
N LYS A 196 -12.98 19.25 22.60
CA LYS A 196 -13.72 18.59 21.51
C LYS A 196 -12.95 17.37 21.01
N VAL A 197 -13.60 16.21 20.98
CA VAL A 197 -13.04 14.99 20.39
C VAL A 197 -13.64 14.78 19.00
N PHE A 198 -12.77 14.69 17.99
CA PHE A 198 -13.09 14.28 16.64
C PHE A 198 -12.66 12.83 16.44
N ILE A 199 -13.58 12.00 15.97
CA ILE A 199 -13.35 10.58 15.65
C ILE A 199 -13.67 10.34 14.19
#